data_AF-A0A922ML78-F1
#
_entry.id   AF-A0A922ML78-F1
#
_cell.length_a   1.000
_cell.length_b   1.000
_cell.length_c   1.000
_cell.angle_alpha   90.00
_cell.angle_beta   90.00
_cell.angle_gamma   90.00
#
_symmetry.space_group_name_H-M   'P 1'
#
loop_
_entity.id
_entity.type
_entity.pdbx_description
1 polymer ?
#
loop_
_entity_poly.entity_id
_entity_poly.type
_entity_poly.pdbx_seq_one_letter_code
_entity_poly.pdbx_strand_id
1 'polypeptide(L)'
;MKRLHLNPDETFSREDFNYEINEKLPFGLSLATFLIPVVTVDTEKAPQVDESLDITSFNVEQTNDLYTERLNGVVNDYVKWGILK
;
A
#
# COMPACT_ATOMS: atom_id res chain seq x y z
N MET A 1 -14.17 -12.30 -8.93
CA MET A 1 -14.40 -13.72 -8.59
C MET A 1 -15.05 -14.54 -9.72
N LYS A 2 -15.70 -13.93 -10.74
CA LYS A 2 -16.29 -14.64 -11.89
C LYS A 2 -15.35 -15.61 -12.63
N ARG A 3 -14.08 -15.23 -12.86
CA ARG A 3 -13.06 -16.11 -13.48
C ARG A 3 -12.67 -17.32 -12.63
N LEU A 4 -12.99 -17.28 -11.33
CA LEU A 4 -12.74 -18.35 -10.36
C LEU A 4 -14.04 -19.12 -10.03
N HIS A 5 -15.16 -18.79 -10.69
CA HIS A 5 -16.48 -19.36 -10.42
C HIS A 5 -16.96 -19.22 -8.96
N LEU A 6 -16.49 -18.20 -8.25
CA LEU A 6 -16.87 -17.91 -6.86
C LEU A 6 -17.85 -16.74 -6.77
N ASN A 7 -18.83 -16.86 -5.87
CA ASN A 7 -19.72 -15.75 -5.50
C ASN A 7 -19.03 -14.90 -4.42
N PRO A 8 -18.67 -13.63 -4.69
CA PRO A 8 -18.00 -12.80 -3.70
C PRO A 8 -18.83 -12.60 -2.43
N ASP A 9 -20.16 -12.50 -2.54
CA ASP A 9 -21.03 -12.27 -1.38
C ASP A 9 -21.09 -13.47 -0.42
N GLU A 10 -20.80 -14.67 -0.93
CA GLU A 10 -20.73 -15.90 -0.13
C GLU A 10 -19.31 -16.24 0.34
N THR A 11 -18.29 -15.91 -0.46
CA THR A 11 -16.91 -16.34 -0.19
C THR A 11 -16.15 -15.35 0.70
N PHE A 12 -16.48 -14.06 0.59
CA PHE A 12 -15.91 -13.02 1.43
C PHE A 12 -16.95 -11.92 1.58
N SER A 13 -17.78 -12.08 2.61
CA SER A 13 -18.97 -11.25 2.77
C SER A 13 -18.58 -9.78 2.94
N ARG A 14 -19.53 -8.88 2.69
CA ARG A 14 -19.32 -7.46 2.96
C ARG A 14 -19.01 -7.19 4.43
N GLU A 15 -19.55 -8.00 5.34
CA GLU A 15 -19.29 -7.91 6.77
C GLU A 15 -17.84 -8.26 7.10
N ASP A 16 -17.34 -9.38 6.55
CA ASP A 16 -15.93 -9.80 6.72
C ASP A 16 -14.97 -8.75 6.17
N PHE A 17 -15.26 -8.21 4.98
CA PHE A 17 -14.47 -7.14 4.39
C PHE A 17 -14.40 -5.91 5.32
N ASN A 18 -15.55 -5.46 5.82
CA ASN A 18 -15.58 -4.28 6.69
C ASN A 18 -14.86 -4.54 8.01
N TYR A 19 -15.01 -5.74 8.59
CA TYR A 19 -14.28 -6.16 9.78
C TYR A 19 -12.76 -6.12 9.55
N GLU A 20 -12.27 -6.78 8.49
CA GLU A 20 -10.85 -6.81 8.19
C GLU A 20 -10.29 -5.42 7.89
N ILE A 21 -11.01 -4.60 7.11
CA ILE A 21 -10.59 -3.23 6.85
C ILE A 21 -10.46 -2.46 8.15
N ASN A 22 -11.47 -2.48 9.03
CA ASN A 22 -11.41 -1.75 10.30
C ASN A 22 -10.27 -2.22 11.21
N GLU A 23 -9.98 -3.52 11.24
CA GLU A 23 -8.86 -4.09 12.00
C GLU A 23 -7.49 -3.67 11.44
N LYS A 24 -7.36 -3.52 10.11
CA LYS A 24 -6.07 -3.20 9.47
C LYS A 24 -5.85 -1.72 9.24
N LEU A 25 -6.91 -0.92 9.17
CA LEU A 25 -6.86 0.51 8.87
C LEU A 25 -5.94 1.30 9.81
N PRO A 26 -5.85 1.02 11.13
CA PRO A 26 -4.90 1.71 12.01
C PRO A 26 -3.44 1.57 11.58
N PHE A 27 -3.08 0.49 10.88
CA PHE A 27 -1.72 0.23 10.40
C PHE A 27 -1.46 0.77 9.00
N GLY A 28 -2.52 1.11 8.24
CA GLY A 28 -2.39 1.45 6.82
C GLY A 28 -1.56 2.71 6.56
N LEU A 29 -1.62 3.72 7.45
CA LEU A 29 -0.75 4.91 7.32
C LEU A 29 0.72 4.54 7.50
N SER A 30 1.05 3.75 8.52
CA SER A 30 2.41 3.26 8.74
C SER A 30 2.89 2.44 7.53
N LEU A 31 2.06 1.53 7.02
CA LEU A 31 2.38 0.76 5.82
C LEU A 31 2.61 1.66 4.61
N ALA A 32 1.80 2.71 4.42
CA ALA A 32 1.98 3.66 3.33
C ALA A 32 3.34 4.36 3.41
N THR A 33 3.81 4.74 4.60
CA THR A 33 5.13 5.36 4.77
C THR A 33 6.29 4.43 4.39
N PHE A 34 6.13 3.11 4.53
CA PHE A 34 7.14 2.13 4.13
C PHE A 34 7.03 1.72 2.66
N LEU A 35 5.81 1.50 2.16
CA LEU A 35 5.58 0.91 0.85
C LEU A 35 5.62 1.94 -0.28
N ILE A 36 5.08 3.15 -0.06
CA ILE A 36 5.02 4.16 -1.12
C ILE A 36 6.42 4.51 -1.64
N PRO A 37 7.45 4.78 -0.79
CA PRO A 37 8.80 5.03 -1.28
C PRO A 37 9.31 3.91 -2.20
N VAL A 38 9.06 2.64 -1.83
CA VAL A 38 9.55 1.47 -2.59
C VAL A 38 8.92 1.40 -3.97
N VAL A 39 7.61 1.63 -4.09
CA VAL A 39 6.91 1.56 -5.38
C VAL A 39 7.07 2.82 -6.22
N THR A 40 7.51 3.93 -5.61
CA THR A 40 7.82 5.19 -6.29
C THR A 40 9.32 5.49 -6.31
N VAL A 41 10.18 4.48 -6.12
CA VAL A 41 11.62 4.64 -6.25
C VAL A 41 11.95 5.20 -7.64
N ASP A 42 12.98 6.04 -7.72
CA ASP A 42 13.48 6.46 -9.02
C ASP A 42 13.90 5.22 -9.82
N THR A 43 13.50 5.14 -11.09
CA THR A 43 13.78 3.97 -11.93
C THR A 43 15.28 3.74 -12.08
N GLU A 44 16.08 4.80 -12.11
CA GLU A 44 17.55 4.69 -12.20
C GLU A 44 18.19 4.19 -10.90
N LYS A 45 17.46 4.24 -9.78
CA LYS A 45 17.91 3.83 -8.45
C LYS A 45 17.21 2.56 -7.95
N ALA A 46 16.30 2.01 -8.74
CA ALA A 46 15.57 0.81 -8.39
C ALA A 46 16.53 -0.39 -8.29
N PRO A 47 16.37 -1.26 -7.27
CA PRO A 47 17.20 -2.44 -7.14
C PRO A 47 16.98 -3.38 -8.32
N GLN A 48 18.07 -3.98 -8.81
CA GLN A 48 18.01 -5.02 -9.82
C GLN A 48 17.57 -6.33 -9.17
N VAL A 49 16.69 -7.08 -9.85
CA VAL A 49 16.21 -8.36 -9.36
C VAL A 49 17.17 -9.45 -9.82
N ASP A 50 18.24 -9.64 -9.07
CA ASP A 50 19.25 -10.67 -9.29
C ASP A 50 19.66 -11.38 -7.97
N GLU A 51 20.70 -12.21 -8.02
CA GLU A 51 21.18 -13.01 -6.88
C GLU A 51 21.73 -12.17 -5.72
N SER A 52 22.03 -10.89 -5.94
CA SER A 52 22.50 -9.95 -4.92
C SER A 52 21.35 -9.20 -4.22
N LEU A 53 20.11 -9.38 -4.67
CA LEU A 53 18.95 -8.73 -4.09
C LEU A 53 18.74 -9.18 -2.63
N ASP A 54 18.76 -8.22 -1.72
CA ASP A 54 18.46 -8.43 -0.30
C ASP A 54 17.49 -7.39 0.24
N ILE A 55 17.14 -7.50 1.53
CA ILE A 55 16.20 -6.56 2.16
C ILE A 55 16.74 -5.12 2.22
N THR A 56 18.06 -4.94 2.29
CA THR A 56 18.70 -3.62 2.35
C THR A 56 18.67 -2.90 1.00
N SER A 57 18.52 -3.65 -0.08
CA SER A 57 18.33 -3.14 -1.45
C SER A 57 17.05 -2.33 -1.62
N PHE A 58 16.11 -2.42 -0.66
CA PHE A 58 14.88 -1.64 -0.61
C PHE A 58 15.00 -0.38 0.28
N ASN A 59 16.20 -0.04 0.75
CA ASN A 59 16.44 1.27 1.37
C ASN A 59 16.34 2.36 0.29
N VAL A 60 15.19 2.99 0.22
CA VAL A 60 14.90 4.00 -0.79
C VAL A 60 15.58 5.32 -0.42
N GLU A 61 16.63 5.67 -1.16
CA GLU A 61 17.31 6.96 -1.03
C GLU A 61 16.60 8.06 -1.83
N GLN A 62 16.01 7.71 -2.98
CA GLN A 62 15.41 8.66 -3.92
C GLN A 62 14.11 8.11 -4.51
N THR A 63 13.11 8.98 -4.58
CA THR A 63 11.80 8.68 -5.16
C THR A 63 11.52 9.62 -6.32
N ASN A 64 10.62 9.20 -7.22
CA ASN A 64 10.11 10.04 -8.29
C ASN A 64 8.98 10.97 -7.80
N ASP A 65 8.54 11.87 -8.69
CA ASP A 65 7.54 12.90 -8.38
C ASP A 65 6.18 12.36 -7.90
N LEU A 66 5.87 11.07 -8.17
CA LEU A 66 4.62 10.46 -7.71
C LEU A 66 4.61 10.19 -6.20
N TYR A 67 5.78 10.11 -5.54
CA TYR A 67 5.86 9.83 -4.10
C TYR A 67 4.98 10.78 -3.28
N THR A 68 5.16 12.08 -3.49
CA THR A 68 4.44 13.11 -2.74
C THR A 68 2.95 13.07 -3.04
N GLU A 69 2.57 12.89 -4.31
CA GLU A 69 1.16 12.75 -4.70
C GLU A 69 0.49 11.56 -4.01
N ARG A 70 1.14 10.38 -4.05
CA ARG A 70 0.60 9.13 -3.51
C ARG A 70 0.50 9.16 -1.99
N LEU A 71 1.53 9.66 -1.31
CA LEU A 71 1.51 9.77 0.15
C LEU A 71 0.44 10.76 0.62
N ASN A 72 0.33 11.91 -0.03
CA ASN A 72 -0.70 12.90 0.28
C ASN A 72 -2.11 12.34 0.01
N GLY A 73 -2.29 11.54 -1.05
CA GLY A 73 -3.55 10.83 -1.31
C GLY A 73 -4.00 9.99 -0.11
N VAL A 74 -3.10 9.15 0.41
CA VAL A 74 -3.38 8.32 1.61
C VAL A 74 -3.69 9.18 2.83
N VAL A 75 -2.88 10.21 3.11
CA VAL A 75 -3.11 11.11 4.25
C VAL A 75 -4.48 11.80 4.14
N ASN A 76 -4.82 12.31 2.95
CA ASN A 76 -6.10 12.99 2.70
C ASN A 76 -7.29 12.05 2.90
N ASP A 77 -7.19 10.79 2.49
CA ASP A 77 -8.24 9.79 2.72
C ASP A 77 -8.42 9.52 4.22
N TYR A 78 -7.33 9.40 4.98
CA TYR A 78 -7.40 9.23 6.44
C TYR A 78 -8.02 10.44 7.16
N VAL A 79 -7.74 11.65 6.69
CA VAL A 79 -8.40 12.88 7.18
C VAL A 79 -9.89 12.85 6.83
N LYS A 80 -10.23 12.53 5.57
CA LYS A 80 -11.62 12.45 5.10
C LYS A 80 -12.44 11.40 5.85
N TRP A 81 -11.82 10.30 6.24
CA TRP A 81 -12.43 9.25 7.06
C TRP A 81 -12.49 9.60 8.56
N GLY A 82 -11.90 10.73 8.97
CA GLY A 82 -11.92 11.20 10.36
C GLY A 82 -10.99 10.42 11.30
N ILE A 83 -10.03 9.68 10.74
CA ILE A 83 -9.07 8.87 11.49
C ILE A 83 -7.90 9.75 11.96
N LEU A 84 -7.40 10.60 11.06
CA LEU A 84 -6.48 11.67 11.38
C LEU A 84 -7.25 12.98 11.58
N LYS A 85 -6.81 13.79 12.54
CA LYS A 85 -7.42 15.08 12.90
C LYS A 85 -6.52 16.24 12.50
#